data_AF-A0A9Q0GGZ0-F1
#
_entry.id   AF-A0A9Q0GGZ0-F1
#
_cell.length_a   1.000
_cell.length_b   1.000
_cell.length_c   1.000
_cell.angle_alpha   90.00
_cell.angle_beta   90.00
_cell.angle_gamma   90.00
#
_symmetry.space_group_name_H-M   'P 1'
#
loop_
_entity.id
_entity.type
_entity.pdbx_description
1 polymer ?
#
loop_
_entity_poly.entity_id
_entity_poly.type
_entity_poly.pdbx_seq_one_letter_code
_entity_poly.pdbx_strand_id
1 'polypeptide(L)'
;MFFFFMFVTAIKTRKLYEARNTWHSGWWALKIFLLIISMAASFFLPSKYIQQYGEFARIGAGIFLVLQLVSVIEFISWWNKYWMPDQERKQSCSLGLFMSTMFYVASTCGIVAMYFLYGHSLDCSLNIFFITWTAVLLLVMMSVSLHSKVNRGLLSSGIMASYLVFLCWSAIRSEPANVRCNKQNHANGHTEWTTILSFLFAICAIVMATFSTGIDSQSFKFRKDHVQQEDDIPYDYGFFHLVFAFGAMYFGMLFISWNLKSSSKKWIIDVSWASTWVKILNQWFAAAIYLWKLMSPVVRQPKVMNHEDSVRQTDEIALPMP
;
A
#
# COMPACT_ATOMS: atom_id res chain seq x y z
N MET A 1 -17.28 -12.55 3.84
CA MET A 1 -18.70 -12.49 4.22
C MET A 1 -18.93 -11.57 5.42
N PHE A 2 -18.44 -11.91 6.62
CA PHE A 2 -18.61 -11.09 7.84
C PHE A 2 -18.31 -9.59 7.64
N PHE A 3 -17.11 -9.22 7.19
CA PHE A 3 -16.74 -7.82 6.98
C PHE A 3 -17.60 -7.10 5.94
N PHE A 4 -18.09 -7.81 4.92
CA PHE A 4 -19.00 -7.21 3.94
C PHE A 4 -20.39 -6.93 4.55
N PHE A 5 -20.88 -7.82 5.42
CA PHE A 5 -22.10 -7.57 6.19
C PHE A 5 -21.94 -6.38 7.14
N MET A 6 -20.79 -6.31 7.84
CA MET A 6 -20.46 -5.17 8.69
C MET A 6 -20.36 -3.87 7.89
N PHE A 7 -19.79 -3.92 6.67
CA PHE A 7 -19.78 -2.78 5.76
C PHE A 7 -21.21 -2.30 5.44
N VAL A 8 -22.07 -3.19 4.93
CA VAL A 8 -23.46 -2.82 4.55
C VAL A 8 -24.23 -2.20 5.71
N THR A 9 -24.03 -2.72 6.93
CA THR A 9 -24.72 -2.23 8.14
C THR A 9 -24.11 -0.96 8.73
N ALA A 10 -22.85 -0.64 8.43
CA ALA A 10 -22.13 0.53 8.94
C ALA A 10 -22.06 1.71 7.94
N ILE A 11 -22.40 1.51 6.66
CA ILE A 11 -22.47 2.57 5.63
C ILE A 11 -23.28 3.77 6.16
N LYS A 12 -22.88 5.00 5.81
CA LYS A 12 -23.55 6.27 6.17
C LYS A 12 -23.60 6.61 7.67
N THR A 13 -22.92 5.87 8.55
CA THR A 13 -22.76 6.32 9.94
C THR A 13 -21.92 7.61 9.93
N ARG A 14 -22.38 8.64 10.63
CA ARG A 14 -21.66 9.93 10.69
C ARG A 14 -21.39 10.39 12.12
N LYS A 15 -22.35 10.15 13.02
CA LYS A 15 -22.29 10.63 14.40
C LYS A 15 -22.11 9.49 15.41
N LEU A 16 -21.50 9.82 16.55
CA LEU A 16 -21.27 8.89 17.66
C LEU A 16 -22.57 8.44 18.35
N TYR A 17 -23.63 9.26 18.34
CA TYR A 17 -24.89 8.95 19.02
C TYR A 17 -25.92 8.20 18.16
N GLU A 18 -25.53 7.71 16.98
CA GLU A 18 -26.41 6.94 16.11
C GLU A 18 -26.47 5.46 16.52
N ALA A 19 -27.62 4.80 16.32
CA ALA A 19 -27.79 3.37 16.56
C ALA A 19 -26.76 2.50 15.79
N ARG A 20 -26.31 2.98 14.62
CA ARG A 20 -25.26 2.32 13.82
C ARG A 20 -23.89 2.35 14.50
N ASN A 21 -23.58 3.38 15.28
CA ASN A 21 -22.37 3.37 16.11
C ASN A 21 -22.49 2.35 17.24
N THR A 22 -23.64 2.27 17.90
CA THR A 22 -23.88 1.22 18.93
C THR A 22 -23.71 -0.18 18.35
N TRP A 23 -24.19 -0.40 17.12
CA TRP A 23 -23.94 -1.62 16.37
C TRP A 23 -22.44 -1.82 16.09
N HIS A 24 -21.73 -0.84 15.54
CA HIS A 24 -20.29 -0.94 15.19
C HIS A 24 -19.37 -1.13 16.40
N SER A 25 -19.62 -0.44 17.51
CA SER A 25 -18.73 -0.39 18.68
C SER A 25 -19.15 -1.36 19.81
N GLY A 26 -20.41 -1.79 19.83
CA GLY A 26 -20.97 -2.69 20.85
C GLY A 26 -21.26 -4.08 20.32
N TRP A 27 -22.40 -4.65 20.73
CA TRP A 27 -23.03 -5.90 20.22
C TRP A 27 -22.04 -7.03 19.86
N TRP A 28 -21.00 -7.21 20.67
CA TRP A 28 -19.89 -8.12 20.40
C TRP A 28 -20.31 -9.58 20.36
N ALA A 29 -21.21 -10.01 21.25
CA ALA A 29 -21.73 -11.38 21.27
C ALA A 29 -22.42 -11.75 19.94
N LEU A 30 -23.27 -10.85 19.41
CA LEU A 30 -23.93 -11.07 18.12
C LEU A 30 -22.91 -11.11 16.97
N LYS A 31 -21.88 -10.24 16.99
CA LYS A 31 -20.83 -10.24 15.97
C LYS A 31 -19.99 -11.52 15.99
N ILE A 32 -19.63 -12.03 17.16
CA ILE A 32 -18.89 -13.30 17.29
C ILE A 32 -19.74 -14.44 16.71
N PHE A 33 -21.03 -14.48 17.02
CA PHE A 33 -21.95 -15.46 16.45
C PHE A 33 -22.04 -15.35 14.92
N LEU A 34 -22.21 -14.14 14.38
CA LEU A 34 -22.23 -13.87 12.93
C LEU A 34 -20.91 -14.24 12.25
N LEU A 35 -19.78 -14.03 12.91
CA LEU A 35 -18.46 -14.41 12.42
C LEU A 35 -18.34 -15.94 12.30
N ILE A 36 -18.72 -16.67 13.36
CA ILE A 36 -18.72 -18.14 13.37
C ILE A 36 -19.62 -18.69 12.26
N ILE A 37 -20.84 -18.16 12.11
CA ILE A 37 -21.75 -18.53 11.02
C ILE A 37 -21.11 -18.24 9.66
N SER A 38 -20.53 -17.05 9.48
CA SER A 38 -19.89 -16.68 8.21
C SER A 38 -18.74 -17.62 7.83
N MET A 39 -17.99 -18.11 8.82
CA MET A 39 -16.92 -19.10 8.62
C MET A 39 -17.50 -20.47 8.29
N ALA A 40 -18.49 -20.93 9.06
CA ALA A 40 -19.15 -22.22 8.84
C ALA A 40 -19.88 -22.30 7.49
N ALA A 41 -20.52 -21.20 7.06
CA ALA A 41 -21.26 -21.11 5.80
C ALA A 41 -20.42 -21.49 4.58
N SER A 42 -19.10 -21.24 4.62
CA SER A 42 -18.19 -21.54 3.52
C SER A 42 -18.06 -23.05 3.23
N PHE A 43 -18.26 -23.91 4.24
CA PHE A 43 -18.18 -25.38 4.08
C PHE A 43 -19.39 -25.97 3.36
N PHE A 44 -20.52 -25.25 3.33
CA PHE A 44 -21.73 -25.69 2.66
C PHE A 44 -21.81 -25.22 1.20
N LEU A 45 -20.83 -24.43 0.73
CA LEU A 45 -20.80 -23.93 -0.64
C LEU A 45 -20.17 -24.95 -1.61
N PRO A 46 -20.84 -25.30 -2.72
CA PRO A 46 -20.26 -26.15 -3.76
C PRO A 46 -18.97 -25.56 -4.35
N SER A 47 -18.05 -26.44 -4.80
CA SER A 47 -16.74 -26.08 -5.34
C SER A 47 -16.78 -25.06 -6.48
N LYS A 48 -17.81 -25.11 -7.34
CA LYS A 48 -18.02 -24.15 -8.43
C LYS A 48 -18.12 -22.70 -7.93
N TYR A 49 -18.87 -22.48 -6.84
CA TYR A 49 -19.04 -21.14 -6.27
C TYR A 49 -17.76 -20.65 -5.58
N ILE A 50 -17.01 -21.56 -4.95
CA ILE A 50 -15.71 -21.23 -4.34
C ILE A 50 -14.71 -20.78 -5.41
N GLN A 51 -14.68 -21.44 -6.57
CA GLN A 51 -13.80 -21.06 -7.67
C GLN A 51 -14.17 -19.69 -8.26
N GLN A 52 -15.47 -19.43 -8.45
CA GLN A 52 -15.96 -18.11 -8.88
C GLN A 52 -15.61 -17.01 -7.87
N TYR A 53 -15.80 -17.30 -6.57
CA TYR A 53 -15.40 -16.38 -5.51
C TYR A 53 -13.88 -16.14 -5.52
N GLY A 54 -13.06 -17.15 -5.82
CA GLY A 54 -11.61 -17.00 -5.94
C GLY A 54 -11.19 -16.01 -7.03
N GLU A 55 -11.88 -16.00 -8.18
CA GLU A 55 -11.66 -15.00 -9.24
C GLU A 55 -12.07 -13.59 -8.78
N PHE A 56 -13.20 -13.47 -8.09
CA PHE A 56 -13.65 -12.21 -7.47
C PHE A 56 -12.66 -11.71 -6.40
N ALA A 57 -12.17 -12.61 -5.55
CA ALA A 57 -11.19 -12.31 -4.51
C ALA A 57 -9.85 -11.86 -5.09
N ARG A 58 -9.45 -12.33 -6.28
CA ARG A 58 -8.26 -11.83 -6.99
C ARG A 58 -8.39 -10.34 -7.32
N ILE A 59 -9.55 -9.91 -7.78
CA ILE A 59 -9.82 -8.49 -8.07
C ILE A 59 -9.84 -7.69 -6.76
N GLY A 60 -10.55 -8.17 -5.73
CA GLY A 60 -10.60 -7.52 -4.42
C GLY A 60 -9.23 -7.39 -3.76
N ALA A 61 -8.36 -8.39 -3.91
CA ALA A 61 -6.97 -8.35 -3.47
C ALA A 61 -6.15 -7.28 -4.20
N GLY A 62 -6.36 -7.11 -5.50
CA GLY A 62 -5.76 -6.01 -6.27
C GLY A 62 -6.21 -4.64 -5.76
N ILE A 63 -7.51 -4.47 -5.47
CA ILE A 63 -8.04 -3.23 -4.87
C ILE A 63 -7.40 -2.98 -3.50
N PHE A 64 -7.29 -4.01 -2.66
CA PHE A 64 -6.64 -3.90 -1.35
C PHE A 64 -5.21 -3.39 -1.46
N LEU A 65 -4.41 -3.94 -2.38
CA LEU A 65 -3.03 -3.51 -2.60
C LEU A 65 -2.93 -2.02 -2.98
N VAL A 66 -3.83 -1.54 -3.83
CA VAL A 66 -3.88 -0.11 -4.21
C VAL A 66 -4.27 0.77 -3.01
N LEU A 67 -5.28 0.36 -2.22
CA LEU A 67 -5.67 1.10 -1.01
C LEU A 67 -4.53 1.14 0.01
N GLN A 68 -3.92 0.00 0.31
CA GLN A 68 -2.78 -0.09 1.21
C GLN A 68 -1.62 0.79 0.73
N LEU A 69 -1.36 0.80 -0.57
CA LEU A 69 -0.30 1.61 -1.17
C LEU A 69 -0.54 3.12 -0.99
N VAL A 70 -1.75 3.60 -1.24
CA VAL A 70 -2.09 5.02 -1.01
C VAL A 70 -1.90 5.38 0.47
N SER A 71 -2.36 4.54 1.39
CA SER A 71 -2.19 4.76 2.83
C SER A 71 -0.69 4.77 3.23
N VAL A 72 0.13 3.88 2.68
CA VAL A 72 1.59 3.88 2.91
C VAL A 72 2.23 5.18 2.40
N ILE A 73 1.85 5.68 1.23
CA ILE A 73 2.40 6.94 0.69
C ILE A 73 2.01 8.15 1.56
N GLU A 74 0.77 8.19 2.05
CA GLU A 74 0.33 9.22 2.99
C GLU A 74 1.05 9.12 4.34
N PHE A 75 1.22 7.90 4.85
CA PHE A 75 2.00 7.65 6.05
C PHE A 75 3.46 8.10 5.91
N ILE A 76 4.12 7.81 4.77
CA ILE A 76 5.48 8.30 4.48
C ILE A 76 5.50 9.84 4.43
N SER A 77 4.46 10.46 3.87
CA SER A 77 4.35 11.92 3.79
C SER A 77 4.15 12.55 5.18
N TRP A 78 3.34 11.91 6.04
CA TRP A 78 3.16 12.29 7.43
C TRP A 78 4.47 12.12 8.22
N TRP A 79 5.15 10.99 8.05
CA TRP A 79 6.45 10.72 8.67
C TRP A 79 7.47 11.79 8.28
N ASN A 80 7.53 12.15 7.01
CA ASN A 80 8.40 13.21 6.52
C ASN A 80 8.13 14.56 7.23
N LYS A 81 6.87 14.94 7.41
CA LYS A 81 6.49 16.17 8.14
C LYS A 81 6.79 16.09 9.64
N TYR A 82 6.65 14.91 10.24
CA TYR A 82 6.91 14.72 11.67
C TYR A 82 8.40 14.89 12.00
N TRP A 83 9.30 14.35 11.16
CA TRP A 83 10.75 14.45 11.36
C TRP A 83 11.36 15.73 10.80
N MET A 84 10.71 16.35 9.83
CA MET A 84 11.07 17.68 9.30
C MET A 84 9.91 18.68 9.47
N PRO A 85 9.58 19.08 10.73
CA PRO A 85 8.67 20.19 10.96
C PRO A 85 9.30 21.50 10.46
N ASP A 86 8.47 22.46 10.07
CA ASP A 86 8.87 23.65 9.29
C ASP A 86 10.09 24.44 9.81
N GLN A 87 10.70 25.15 8.84
CA GLN A 87 12.02 25.81 8.72
C GLN A 87 12.65 26.60 9.90
N GLU A 88 12.05 26.71 11.08
CA GLU A 88 12.54 27.63 12.13
C GLU A 88 13.79 27.14 12.88
N ARG A 89 14.16 25.84 12.77
CA ARG A 89 15.26 25.25 13.55
C ARG A 89 16.34 24.65 12.64
N LYS A 90 17.52 25.31 12.56
CA LYS A 90 18.73 24.81 11.86
C LYS A 90 19.07 23.33 12.15
N GLN A 91 18.73 22.84 13.35
CA GLN A 91 18.94 21.46 13.78
C GLN A 91 18.05 20.43 13.04
N SER A 92 16.85 20.81 12.59
CA SER A 92 15.92 19.92 11.87
C SER A 92 16.38 19.63 10.43
N CYS A 93 16.98 20.62 9.76
CA CYS A 93 17.54 20.45 8.41
C CYS A 93 18.69 19.42 8.38
N SER A 94 19.61 19.49 9.35
CA SER A 94 20.72 18.53 9.48
C SER A 94 20.22 17.11 9.74
N LEU A 95 19.22 16.96 10.62
CA LEU A 95 18.63 15.65 10.93
C LEU A 95 17.87 15.05 9.72
N GLY A 96 17.11 15.87 8.99
CA GLY A 96 16.42 15.44 7.78
C GLY A 96 17.36 14.94 6.68
N LEU A 97 18.47 15.66 6.46
CA LEU A 97 19.51 15.26 5.51
C LEU A 97 20.21 13.97 5.95
N PHE A 98 20.54 13.83 7.24
CA PHE A 98 21.13 12.61 7.80
C PHE A 98 20.21 11.40 7.59
N MET A 99 18.94 11.52 7.96
CA MET A 99 17.95 10.44 7.81
C MET A 99 17.74 10.09 6.32
N SER A 100 17.63 11.10 5.46
CA SER A 100 17.50 10.88 4.01
C SER A 100 18.70 10.12 3.44
N THR A 101 19.92 10.54 3.81
CA THR A 101 21.16 9.87 3.40
C THR A 101 21.16 8.41 3.87
N MET A 102 20.76 8.14 5.11
CA MET A 102 20.66 6.77 5.64
C MET A 102 19.73 5.89 4.81
N PHE A 103 18.53 6.39 4.45
CA PHE A 103 17.58 5.64 3.63
C PHE A 103 18.10 5.40 2.20
N TYR A 104 18.78 6.37 1.59
CA TYR A 104 19.37 6.18 0.26
C TYR A 104 20.55 5.19 0.26
N VAL A 105 21.40 5.23 1.30
CA VAL A 105 22.48 4.26 1.48
C VAL A 105 21.88 2.86 1.67
N ALA A 106 20.88 2.70 2.56
CA ALA A 106 20.20 1.43 2.76
C ALA A 106 19.57 0.88 1.47
N SER A 107 18.92 1.75 0.69
CA SER A 107 18.31 1.37 -0.60
C SER A 107 19.36 0.90 -1.61
N THR A 108 20.48 1.62 -1.70
CA THR A 108 21.60 1.28 -2.58
C THR A 108 22.25 -0.04 -2.18
N CYS A 109 22.50 -0.24 -0.88
CA CYS A 109 23.00 -1.50 -0.35
C CYS A 109 22.05 -2.66 -0.66
N GLY A 110 20.73 -2.45 -0.56
CA GLY A 110 19.72 -3.43 -0.92
C GLY A 110 19.76 -3.82 -2.39
N ILE A 111 19.92 -2.85 -3.31
CA ILE A 111 20.11 -3.12 -4.74
C ILE A 111 21.37 -3.96 -4.99
N VAL A 112 22.51 -3.57 -4.41
CA VAL A 112 23.79 -4.30 -4.56
C VAL A 112 23.66 -5.73 -4.03
N ALA A 113 23.07 -5.90 -2.85
CA ALA A 113 22.83 -7.22 -2.27
C ALA A 113 21.92 -8.07 -3.17
N MET A 114 20.87 -7.49 -3.77
CA MET A 114 20.00 -8.23 -4.68
C MET A 114 20.72 -8.67 -5.96
N TYR A 115 21.60 -7.85 -6.54
CA TYR A 115 22.43 -8.29 -7.67
C TYR A 115 23.33 -9.46 -7.31
N PHE A 116 23.98 -9.38 -6.14
CA PHE A 116 24.87 -10.45 -5.69
C PHE A 116 24.10 -11.76 -5.40
N LEU A 117 22.93 -11.66 -4.78
CA LEU A 117 22.17 -12.83 -4.34
C LEU A 117 21.29 -13.45 -5.44
N TYR A 118 20.75 -12.65 -6.35
CA TYR A 118 19.72 -13.08 -7.32
C TYR A 118 20.06 -12.78 -8.78
N GLY A 119 21.14 -12.03 -9.06
CA GLY A 119 21.52 -11.57 -10.40
C GLY A 119 22.94 -11.95 -10.82
N HIS A 120 23.60 -12.89 -10.14
CA HIS A 120 25.01 -13.25 -10.39
C HIS A 120 25.26 -13.89 -11.77
N SER A 121 24.26 -14.57 -12.35
CA SER A 121 24.37 -15.20 -13.66
C SER A 121 23.44 -14.55 -14.69
N LEU A 122 23.88 -14.52 -15.96
CA LEU A 122 23.10 -14.01 -17.09
C LEU A 122 21.82 -14.83 -17.35
N ASP A 123 21.77 -16.06 -16.86
CA ASP A 123 20.59 -16.92 -16.84
C ASP A 123 19.43 -16.31 -16.02
N CYS A 124 19.71 -15.39 -15.10
CA CYS A 124 18.73 -14.73 -14.23
C CYS A 124 18.27 -13.37 -14.79
N SER A 125 18.07 -13.30 -16.11
CA SER A 125 17.76 -12.05 -16.84
C SER A 125 16.53 -11.32 -16.29
N LEU A 126 15.52 -12.05 -15.84
CA LEU A 126 14.29 -11.48 -15.27
C LEU A 126 14.53 -10.82 -13.90
N ASN A 127 15.34 -11.43 -13.03
CA ASN A 127 15.71 -10.83 -11.75
C ASN A 127 16.60 -9.60 -11.97
N ILE A 128 17.55 -9.69 -12.90
CA ILE A 128 18.37 -8.53 -13.31
C ILE A 128 17.48 -7.40 -13.83
N PHE A 129 16.46 -7.70 -14.65
CA PHE A 129 15.51 -6.70 -15.14
C PHE A 129 14.72 -6.02 -14.00
N PHE A 130 14.20 -6.78 -13.03
CA PHE A 130 13.48 -6.19 -11.90
C PHE A 130 14.38 -5.29 -11.04
N ILE A 131 15.61 -5.72 -10.76
CA ILE A 131 16.57 -4.95 -9.95
C ILE A 131 17.01 -3.68 -10.70
N THR A 132 17.38 -3.80 -11.98
CA THR A 132 17.77 -2.66 -12.83
C THR A 132 16.65 -1.64 -12.93
N TRP A 133 15.42 -2.08 -13.20
CA TRP A 133 14.26 -1.19 -13.28
C TRP A 133 13.98 -0.50 -11.94
N THR A 134 14.12 -1.21 -10.82
CA THR A 134 14.00 -0.61 -9.49
C THR A 134 15.05 0.49 -9.28
N ALA A 135 16.30 0.25 -9.67
CA ALA A 135 17.36 1.25 -9.58
C ALA A 135 17.05 2.50 -10.44
N VAL A 136 16.51 2.30 -11.65
CA VAL A 136 16.05 3.41 -12.51
C VAL A 136 14.93 4.21 -11.84
N LEU A 137 13.91 3.55 -11.28
CA LEU A 137 12.83 4.24 -10.57
C LEU A 137 13.35 5.08 -9.39
N LEU A 138 14.34 4.57 -8.66
CA LEU A 138 15.02 5.30 -7.58
C LEU A 138 15.70 6.58 -8.09
N LEU A 139 16.45 6.49 -9.18
CA LEU A 139 17.11 7.65 -9.80
C LEU A 139 16.09 8.69 -10.31
N VAL A 140 15.00 8.23 -10.92
CA VAL A 140 13.92 9.13 -11.38
C VAL A 140 13.26 9.83 -10.20
N MET A 141 12.91 9.11 -9.13
CA MET A 141 12.30 9.72 -7.95
C MET A 141 13.23 10.73 -7.28
N MET A 142 14.52 10.40 -7.12
CA MET A 142 15.54 11.33 -6.60
C MET A 142 15.60 12.61 -7.45
N SER A 143 15.69 12.46 -8.77
CA SER A 143 15.79 13.58 -9.72
C SER A 143 14.57 14.50 -9.66
N VAL A 144 13.36 13.90 -9.62
CA VAL A 144 12.10 14.65 -9.52
C VAL A 144 11.97 15.36 -8.17
N SER A 145 12.42 14.74 -7.06
CA SER A 145 12.41 15.36 -5.74
C SER A 145 13.35 16.56 -5.62
N LEU A 146 14.51 16.52 -6.30
CA LEU A 146 15.48 17.62 -6.36
C LEU A 146 15.08 18.75 -7.31
N HIS A 147 14.12 18.50 -8.21
CA HIS A 147 13.70 19.49 -9.18
C HIS A 147 13.14 20.74 -8.48
N SER A 148 13.63 21.91 -8.89
CA SER A 148 13.36 23.20 -8.24
C SER A 148 11.87 23.54 -8.08
N LYS A 149 11.04 23.09 -9.04
CA LYS A 149 9.58 23.29 -8.97
C LYS A 149 8.85 22.41 -7.94
N VAL A 150 9.44 21.28 -7.52
CA VAL A 150 8.81 20.32 -6.58
C VAL A 150 9.31 20.56 -5.16
N ASN A 151 10.62 20.67 -4.97
CA ASN A 151 11.33 21.00 -3.72
C ASN A 151 10.70 20.45 -2.41
N ARG A 152 10.33 19.17 -2.40
CA ARG A 152 9.61 18.51 -1.28
C ARG A 152 10.53 17.89 -0.21
N GLY A 153 11.85 18.12 -0.31
CA GLY A 153 12.86 17.48 0.53
C GLY A 153 13.18 16.03 0.12
N LEU A 154 14.37 15.55 0.47
CA LEU A 154 14.90 14.25 0.05
C LEU A 154 14.49 13.08 0.95
N LEU A 155 13.98 13.34 2.16
CA LEU A 155 13.65 12.30 3.12
C LEU A 155 12.48 11.42 2.64
N SER A 156 11.41 12.05 2.16
CA SER A 156 10.25 11.32 1.62
C SER A 156 10.62 10.37 0.47
N SER A 157 11.47 10.80 -0.46
CA SER A 157 11.89 9.97 -1.58
C SER A 157 12.90 8.90 -1.18
N GLY A 158 13.73 9.15 -0.18
CA GLY A 158 14.58 8.13 0.44
C GLY A 158 13.77 7.00 1.10
N ILE A 159 12.75 7.35 1.90
CA ILE A 159 11.86 6.35 2.52
C ILE A 159 11.12 5.55 1.44
N MET A 160 10.62 6.23 0.40
CA MET A 160 9.97 5.58 -0.73
C MET A 160 10.92 4.66 -1.50
N ALA A 161 12.18 5.07 -1.70
CA ALA A 161 13.21 4.24 -2.32
C ALA A 161 13.42 2.93 -1.57
N SER A 162 13.52 3.00 -0.23
CA SER A 162 13.65 1.80 0.61
C SER A 162 12.44 0.89 0.50
N TYR A 163 11.23 1.47 0.44
CA TYR A 163 10.00 0.72 0.23
C TYR A 163 9.96 0.01 -1.13
N LEU A 164 10.36 0.68 -2.22
CA LEU A 164 10.43 0.06 -3.54
C LEU A 164 11.47 -1.07 -3.58
N VAL A 165 12.63 -0.90 -2.95
CA VAL A 165 13.65 -1.96 -2.84
C VAL A 165 13.10 -3.15 -2.06
N PHE A 166 12.39 -2.93 -0.96
CA PHE A 166 11.71 -3.99 -0.21
C PHE A 166 10.66 -4.73 -1.05
N LEU A 167 9.85 -4.02 -1.83
CA LEU A 167 8.86 -4.65 -2.71
C LEU A 167 9.52 -5.50 -3.81
N CYS A 168 10.61 -5.02 -4.41
CA CYS A 168 11.39 -5.79 -5.38
C CYS A 168 11.96 -7.07 -4.75
N TRP A 169 12.59 -6.94 -3.58
CA TRP A 169 13.15 -8.08 -2.86
C TRP A 169 12.06 -9.10 -2.50
N SER A 170 10.91 -8.64 -2.01
CA SER A 170 9.76 -9.48 -1.69
C SER A 170 9.20 -10.21 -2.93
N ALA A 171 9.24 -9.56 -4.11
CA ALA A 171 8.80 -10.16 -5.36
C ALA A 171 9.73 -11.27 -5.86
N ILE A 172 11.04 -11.02 -5.83
CA ILE A 172 12.06 -12.02 -6.22
C ILE A 172 12.01 -13.22 -5.28
N ARG A 173 11.79 -12.99 -3.97
CA ARG A 173 11.61 -14.08 -2.99
C ARG A 173 10.36 -14.93 -3.22
N SER A 174 9.37 -14.41 -3.93
CA SER A 174 8.16 -15.13 -4.34
C SER A 174 8.33 -15.92 -5.64
N GLU A 175 9.47 -15.76 -6.34
CA GLU A 175 9.78 -16.56 -7.53
C GLU A 175 9.84 -18.04 -7.14
N PRO A 176 9.14 -18.94 -7.87
CA PRO A 176 9.23 -20.36 -7.59
C PRO A 176 10.68 -20.83 -7.72
N ALA A 177 11.12 -21.69 -6.77
CA ALA A 177 12.50 -22.11 -6.67
C ALA A 177 13.02 -22.77 -7.97
N ASN A 178 13.87 -22.05 -8.69
CA ASN A 178 14.75 -22.61 -9.71
C ASN A 178 16.14 -22.80 -9.09
N VAL A 179 16.87 -23.85 -9.48
CA VAL A 179 18.17 -24.18 -8.89
C VAL A 179 19.23 -23.08 -9.14
N ARG A 180 18.99 -22.19 -10.12
CA ARG A 180 19.99 -21.21 -10.62
C ARG A 180 19.87 -19.80 -10.04
N CYS A 181 18.67 -19.28 -9.78
CA CYS A 181 18.46 -17.86 -9.45
C CYS A 181 17.89 -17.64 -8.05
N ASN A 182 17.04 -18.55 -7.57
CA ASN A 182 16.52 -18.51 -6.22
C ASN A 182 16.75 -19.85 -5.53
N LYS A 183 17.91 -20.00 -4.87
CA LYS A 183 18.16 -21.10 -3.92
C LYS A 183 17.28 -20.91 -2.69
N GLN A 184 16.01 -21.24 -2.80
CA GLN A 184 15.17 -21.46 -1.63
C GLN A 184 15.66 -22.75 -0.98
N ASN A 185 16.57 -22.61 -0.01
CA ASN A 185 17.19 -23.72 0.71
C ASN A 185 16.10 -24.57 1.37
N HIS A 186 15.67 -25.63 0.69
CA HIS A 186 14.92 -26.74 1.27
C HIS A 186 15.83 -27.67 2.11
N ALA A 187 16.94 -27.15 2.64
CA ALA A 187 17.96 -27.93 3.32
C ALA A 187 17.93 -27.73 4.85
N ASN A 188 17.65 -28.84 5.52
CA ASN A 188 18.07 -29.24 6.87
C ASN A 188 17.31 -28.70 8.09
N GLY A 189 16.39 -29.54 8.59
CA GLY A 189 16.23 -29.91 10.01
C GLY A 189 15.73 -28.88 11.04
N HIS A 190 16.09 -27.60 10.93
CA HIS A 190 15.70 -26.51 11.85
C HIS A 190 14.69 -25.52 11.21
N THR A 191 14.20 -25.85 10.02
CA THR A 191 13.48 -24.98 9.08
C THR A 191 11.97 -24.81 9.32
N GLU A 192 11.35 -25.56 10.24
CA GLU A 192 9.89 -25.49 10.42
C GLU A 192 9.46 -24.33 11.32
N TRP A 193 10.10 -24.16 12.47
CA TRP A 193 9.79 -23.06 13.40
C TRP A 193 10.03 -21.68 12.79
N THR A 194 11.09 -21.52 11.99
CA THR A 194 11.38 -20.26 11.30
C THR A 194 10.35 -19.95 10.22
N THR A 195 9.82 -20.97 9.54
CA THR A 195 8.74 -20.82 8.55
C THR A 195 7.42 -20.43 9.22
N ILE A 196 7.05 -21.11 10.31
CA ILE A 196 5.85 -20.79 11.11
C ILE A 196 5.95 -19.38 11.67
N LEU A 197 7.10 -19.02 12.25
CA LEU A 197 7.34 -17.69 12.79
C LEU A 197 7.23 -16.60 11.72
N SER A 198 7.85 -16.82 10.56
CA SER A 198 7.77 -15.89 9.41
C SER A 198 6.33 -15.74 8.90
N PHE A 199 5.57 -16.83 8.91
CA PHE A 199 4.16 -16.82 8.55
C PHE A 199 3.35 -15.99 9.55
N LEU A 200 3.50 -16.20 10.87
CA LEU A 200 2.82 -15.39 11.90
C LEU A 200 3.15 -13.91 11.78
N PHE A 201 4.43 -13.56 11.55
CA PHE A 201 4.83 -12.18 11.28
C PHE A 201 4.13 -11.60 10.04
N ALA A 202 4.00 -12.37 8.97
CA ALA A 202 3.27 -11.94 7.77
C ALA A 202 1.78 -11.69 8.07
N ILE A 203 1.11 -12.55 8.86
CA ILE A 203 -0.27 -12.33 9.29
C ILE A 203 -0.38 -11.02 10.06
N CYS A 204 0.45 -10.84 11.09
CA CYS A 204 0.44 -9.63 11.91
C CYS A 204 0.67 -8.37 11.08
N ALA A 205 1.63 -8.41 10.14
CA ALA A 205 1.90 -7.30 9.24
C ALA A 205 0.69 -6.95 8.36
N ILE A 206 0.00 -7.94 7.80
CA ILE A 206 -1.19 -7.74 6.97
C ILE A 206 -2.36 -7.20 7.79
N VAL A 207 -2.59 -7.74 9.00
CA VAL A 207 -3.64 -7.25 9.90
C VAL A 207 -3.38 -5.80 10.29
N MET A 208 -2.14 -5.46 10.66
CA MET A 208 -1.77 -4.08 10.98
C MET A 208 -1.90 -3.14 9.78
N ALA A 209 -1.47 -3.57 8.59
CA ALA A 209 -1.63 -2.80 7.37
C ALA A 209 -3.12 -2.58 7.02
N THR A 210 -3.94 -3.60 7.17
CA THR A 210 -5.40 -3.53 6.95
C THR A 210 -6.04 -2.58 7.95
N PHE A 211 -5.68 -2.68 9.23
CA PHE A 211 -6.19 -1.81 10.28
C PHE A 211 -5.81 -0.34 10.03
N SER A 212 -4.52 -0.08 9.77
CA SER A 212 -3.99 1.25 9.45
C SER A 212 -4.69 1.85 8.23
N THR A 213 -4.85 1.07 7.16
CA THR A 213 -5.53 1.51 5.94
C THR A 213 -7.01 1.79 6.21
N GLY A 214 -7.67 0.97 7.04
CA GLY A 214 -9.10 1.10 7.36
C GLY A 214 -9.43 2.35 8.16
N ILE A 215 -8.54 2.78 9.06
CA ILE A 215 -8.74 4.01 9.85
C ILE A 215 -8.35 5.28 9.07
N ASP A 216 -7.48 5.16 8.07
CA ASP A 216 -6.98 6.25 7.23
C ASP A 216 -7.96 6.68 6.11
N SER A 217 -9.26 6.65 6.40
CA SER A 217 -10.33 7.04 5.45
C SER A 217 -10.20 8.48 4.92
N GLN A 218 -9.55 9.37 5.68
CA GLN A 218 -9.35 10.78 5.32
C GLN A 218 -8.40 10.95 4.12
N SER A 219 -7.46 10.02 3.92
CA SER A 219 -6.55 10.01 2.78
C SER A 219 -7.27 9.76 1.45
N PHE A 220 -8.46 9.17 1.49
CA PHE A 220 -9.28 8.84 0.32
C PHE A 220 -10.42 9.85 0.06
N LYS A 221 -10.58 10.87 0.91
CA LYS A 221 -11.57 11.93 0.69
C LYS A 221 -11.01 12.99 -0.25
N PHE A 222 -11.66 13.15 -1.41
CA PHE A 222 -11.28 14.15 -2.42
C PHE A 222 -11.51 15.60 -1.97
N ARG A 223 -12.38 15.84 -0.98
CA ARG A 223 -12.70 17.16 -0.45
C ARG A 223 -12.58 17.14 1.07
N LYS A 224 -11.69 17.99 1.62
CA LYS A 224 -11.38 18.09 3.07
C LYS A 224 -12.08 19.28 3.74
N ASP A 225 -13.16 19.80 3.14
CA ASP A 225 -13.72 21.11 3.47
C ASP A 225 -14.71 21.08 4.67
N HIS A 226 -14.72 20.01 5.47
CA HIS A 226 -15.61 19.88 6.62
C HIS A 226 -14.83 19.96 7.93
N VAL A 227 -15.16 20.94 8.77
CA VAL A 227 -14.68 21.03 10.15
C VAL A 227 -15.28 19.87 10.93
N GLN A 228 -14.42 19.03 11.51
CA GLN A 228 -14.85 17.87 12.28
C GLN A 228 -15.41 18.32 13.63
N GLN A 229 -16.64 17.92 13.92
CA GLN A 229 -17.32 18.21 15.18
C GLN A 229 -16.97 17.15 16.24
N GLU A 230 -17.13 17.46 17.53
CA GLU A 230 -16.82 16.54 18.62
C GLU A 230 -17.67 15.26 18.58
N ASP A 231 -18.88 15.33 18.03
CA ASP A 231 -19.79 14.20 17.90
C ASP A 231 -19.60 13.40 16.60
N ASP A 232 -18.68 13.81 15.71
CA ASP A 232 -18.35 13.08 14.49
C ASP A 232 -17.52 11.82 14.80
N ILE A 233 -17.75 10.77 14.02
CA ILE A 233 -16.95 9.55 14.11
C ILE A 233 -15.49 9.79 13.68
N PRO A 234 -14.50 9.12 14.32
CA PRO A 234 -13.08 9.37 14.06
C PRO A 234 -12.62 8.88 12.67
N TYR A 235 -13.28 7.87 12.12
CA TYR A 235 -13.02 7.31 10.79
C TYR A 235 -14.33 6.77 10.20
N ASP A 236 -14.40 6.64 8.87
CA ASP A 236 -15.59 6.08 8.22
C ASP A 236 -15.71 4.57 8.48
N TYR A 237 -16.72 4.17 9.26
CA TYR A 237 -16.92 2.77 9.66
C TYR A 237 -17.20 1.86 8.45
N GLY A 238 -17.88 2.36 7.43
CA GLY A 238 -18.10 1.61 6.19
C GLY A 238 -16.78 1.34 5.49
N PHE A 239 -15.99 2.37 5.24
CA PHE A 239 -14.67 2.26 4.62
C PHE A 239 -13.77 1.29 5.40
N PHE A 240 -13.75 1.39 6.72
CA PHE A 240 -13.01 0.47 7.59
C PHE A 240 -13.36 -1.00 7.31
N HIS A 241 -14.65 -1.36 7.35
CA HIS A 241 -15.07 -2.75 7.11
C HIS A 241 -14.89 -3.18 5.65
N LEU A 242 -15.00 -2.25 4.70
CA LEU A 242 -14.71 -2.52 3.28
C LEU A 242 -13.23 -2.87 3.07
N VAL A 243 -12.32 -2.12 3.68
CA VAL A 243 -10.87 -2.40 3.66
C VAL A 243 -10.58 -3.76 4.29
N PHE A 244 -11.22 -4.10 5.42
CA PHE A 244 -11.09 -5.44 6.02
C PHE A 244 -11.65 -6.56 5.13
N ALA A 245 -12.73 -6.30 4.39
CA ALA A 245 -13.27 -7.28 3.44
C ALA A 245 -12.28 -7.55 2.29
N PHE A 246 -11.68 -6.51 1.73
CA PHE A 246 -10.65 -6.65 0.70
C PHE A 246 -9.34 -7.22 1.26
N GLY A 247 -8.94 -6.86 2.47
CA GLY A 247 -7.78 -7.41 3.17
C GLY A 247 -7.91 -8.92 3.44
N ALA A 248 -9.11 -9.38 3.80
CA ALA A 248 -9.40 -10.81 3.93
C ALA A 248 -9.30 -11.55 2.57
N MET A 249 -9.74 -10.93 1.46
CA MET A 249 -9.57 -11.49 0.11
C MET A 249 -8.09 -11.58 -0.26
N TYR A 250 -7.31 -10.51 -0.03
CA TYR A 250 -5.86 -10.49 -0.24
C TYR A 250 -5.17 -11.59 0.57
N PHE A 251 -5.48 -11.70 1.86
CA PHE A 251 -4.93 -12.74 2.72
C PHE A 251 -5.25 -14.15 2.20
N GLY A 252 -6.48 -14.40 1.77
CA GLY A 252 -6.86 -15.65 1.11
C GLY A 252 -6.07 -15.93 -0.18
N MET A 253 -5.83 -14.91 -1.00
CA MET A 253 -5.02 -15.03 -2.23
C MET A 253 -3.56 -15.41 -1.95
N LEU A 254 -2.98 -14.91 -0.86
CA LEU A 254 -1.62 -15.28 -0.46
C LEU A 254 -1.53 -16.77 -0.10
N PHE A 255 -2.51 -17.31 0.65
CA PHE A 255 -2.53 -18.73 1.03
C PHE A 255 -2.51 -19.68 -0.16
N ILE A 256 -3.25 -19.35 -1.22
CA ILE A 256 -3.28 -20.14 -2.44
C ILE A 256 -2.17 -19.74 -3.43
N SER A 257 -1.22 -18.89 -3.01
CA SER A 257 -0.15 -18.35 -3.84
C SER A 257 -0.66 -17.80 -5.18
N TRP A 258 -1.78 -17.08 -5.15
CA TRP A 258 -2.45 -16.50 -6.30
C TRP A 258 -2.91 -17.48 -7.39
N ASN A 259 -2.91 -18.78 -7.10
CA ASN A 259 -3.25 -19.83 -8.06
C ASN A 259 -4.45 -20.66 -7.54
N LEU A 260 -5.57 -20.56 -8.26
CA LEU A 260 -6.82 -21.26 -7.90
C LEU A 260 -6.81 -22.76 -8.19
N LYS A 261 -5.84 -23.25 -8.98
CA LYS A 261 -5.79 -24.65 -9.44
C LYS A 261 -4.74 -25.48 -8.71
N SER A 262 -3.81 -24.86 -7.99
CA SER A 262 -2.74 -25.58 -7.29
C SER A 262 -3.19 -26.05 -5.91
N SER A 263 -2.99 -27.33 -5.60
CA SER A 263 -3.06 -27.84 -4.23
C SER A 263 -1.88 -27.29 -3.44
N SER A 264 -2.14 -26.47 -2.41
CA SER A 264 -1.10 -25.92 -1.52
C SER A 264 -0.35 -27.08 -0.85
N LYS A 265 0.93 -27.29 -1.19
CA LYS A 265 1.81 -28.22 -0.50
C LYS A 265 2.75 -27.43 0.41
N LYS A 266 2.72 -27.73 1.72
CA LYS A 266 3.52 -27.15 2.81
C LYS A 266 3.18 -25.68 3.12
N TRP A 267 3.50 -25.20 4.33
CA TRP A 267 3.31 -23.83 4.86
C TRP A 267 4.11 -22.74 4.12
N ILE A 268 4.25 -22.88 2.80
CA ILE A 268 4.95 -21.97 1.91
C ILE A 268 3.87 -21.13 1.24
N ILE A 269 3.78 -19.89 1.69
CA ILE A 269 2.78 -18.93 1.24
C ILE A 269 3.43 -17.99 0.25
N ASP A 270 2.66 -17.57 -0.74
CA ASP A 270 3.05 -16.49 -1.64
C ASP A 270 4.30 -16.80 -2.48
N VAL A 271 4.51 -18.07 -2.86
CA VAL A 271 5.58 -18.51 -3.76
C VAL A 271 4.97 -18.99 -5.07
N SER A 272 4.93 -18.11 -6.05
CA SER A 272 4.49 -18.39 -7.42
C SER A 272 4.85 -17.24 -8.35
N TRP A 273 4.92 -17.52 -9.65
CA TRP A 273 5.07 -16.45 -10.66
C TRP A 273 3.95 -15.41 -10.58
N ALA A 274 2.73 -15.82 -10.25
CA ALA A 274 1.61 -14.90 -10.08
C ALA A 274 1.86 -13.93 -8.90
N SER A 275 2.34 -14.44 -7.77
CA SER A 275 2.73 -13.61 -6.63
C SER A 275 3.85 -12.62 -6.99
N THR A 276 4.92 -13.11 -7.64
CA THR A 276 6.03 -12.27 -8.10
C THR A 276 5.54 -11.09 -8.93
N TRP A 277 4.71 -11.36 -9.95
CA TRP A 277 4.19 -10.31 -10.82
C TRP A 277 3.26 -9.34 -10.11
N VAL A 278 2.39 -9.82 -9.22
CA VAL A 278 1.53 -8.94 -8.43
C VAL A 278 2.36 -7.96 -7.60
N LYS A 279 3.45 -8.42 -6.97
CA LYS A 279 4.34 -7.57 -6.19
C LYS A 279 5.12 -6.57 -7.04
N ILE A 280 5.64 -6.99 -8.20
CA ILE A 280 6.32 -6.10 -9.15
C ILE A 280 5.38 -5.03 -9.69
N LEU A 281 4.15 -5.41 -10.09
CA LEU A 281 3.15 -4.44 -10.54
C LEU A 281 2.78 -3.48 -9.41
N ASN A 282 2.60 -3.97 -8.18
CA ASN A 282 2.35 -3.12 -7.02
C ASN A 282 3.50 -2.12 -6.78
N GLN A 283 4.75 -2.55 -6.97
CA GLN A 283 5.92 -1.67 -6.90
C GLN A 283 5.90 -0.58 -7.97
N TRP A 284 5.52 -0.90 -9.22
CA TRP A 284 5.43 0.08 -10.29
C TRP A 284 4.30 1.09 -10.05
N PHE A 285 3.15 0.62 -9.59
CA PHE A 285 2.05 1.50 -9.16
C PHE A 285 2.48 2.39 -8.00
N ALA A 286 3.26 1.87 -7.05
CA ALA A 286 3.80 2.64 -5.95
C ALA A 286 4.64 3.82 -6.43
N ALA A 287 5.60 3.55 -7.32
CA ALA A 287 6.43 4.58 -7.92
C ALA A 287 5.59 5.59 -8.71
N ALA A 288 4.64 5.12 -9.52
CA ALA A 288 3.79 5.97 -10.36
C ALA A 288 2.90 6.90 -9.52
N ILE A 289 2.22 6.38 -8.49
CA ILE A 289 1.37 7.19 -7.61
C ILE A 289 2.22 8.20 -6.82
N TYR A 290 3.39 7.79 -6.34
CA TYR A 290 4.31 8.69 -5.64
C TYR A 290 4.80 9.83 -6.53
N LEU A 291 5.28 9.51 -7.73
CA LEU A 291 5.71 10.51 -8.71
C LEU A 291 4.56 11.44 -9.08
N TRP A 292 3.37 10.91 -9.33
CA TRP A 292 2.18 11.72 -9.58
C TRP A 292 1.86 12.65 -8.40
N LYS A 293 1.98 12.18 -7.16
CA LYS A 293 1.77 13.00 -5.97
C LYS A 293 2.77 14.17 -5.88
N LEU A 294 4.03 13.95 -6.27
CA LEU A 294 5.05 15.00 -6.34
C LEU A 294 4.77 16.00 -7.48
N MET A 295 4.36 15.53 -8.65
CA MET A 295 4.17 16.37 -9.83
C MET A 295 2.81 17.08 -9.88
N SER A 296 1.76 16.49 -9.31
CA SER A 296 0.37 16.97 -9.40
C SER A 296 0.20 18.44 -8.97
N PRO A 297 0.79 18.93 -7.86
CA PRO A 297 0.74 20.35 -7.52
C PRO A 297 1.35 21.22 -8.61
N VAL A 298 2.53 20.85 -9.12
CA VAL A 298 3.27 21.62 -10.14
C VAL A 298 2.54 21.66 -11.48
N VAL A 299 1.85 20.58 -11.85
CA VAL A 299 1.06 20.52 -13.09
C VAL A 299 -0.25 21.30 -12.96
N ARG A 300 -0.85 21.36 -11.77
CA ARG A 300 -2.12 22.06 -11.52
C ARG A 300 -1.94 23.57 -11.32
N GLN A 301 -0.83 24.02 -10.71
CA GLN A 301 -0.51 25.44 -10.49
C GLN A 301 -0.55 26.33 -11.74
N PRO A 302 0.10 25.99 -12.88
CA PRO A 302 0.05 26.83 -14.08
C PRO A 302 -1.35 26.92 -14.70
N LYS A 303 -2.21 25.91 -14.45
CA LYS A 303 -3.58 25.92 -14.95
C LYS A 303 -4.50 26.86 -14.14
N VAL A 304 -4.20 27.09 -12.87
CA VAL A 304 -4.94 28.05 -12.02
C VAL A 304 -4.52 29.49 -12.34
N MET A 305 -3.22 29.77 -12.44
CA MET A 305 -2.72 31.10 -12.85
C MET A 305 -3.28 31.53 -14.21
N ASN A 306 -3.20 30.68 -15.24
CA ASN A 306 -3.74 31.01 -16.56
C ASN A 306 -5.27 31.24 -16.54
N HIS A 307 -5.99 30.62 -15.60
CA HIS A 307 -7.44 30.83 -15.48
C HIS A 307 -7.77 32.12 -14.73
N GLU A 308 -7.08 32.41 -13.62
CA GLU A 308 -7.22 33.69 -12.92
C GLU A 308 -6.83 34.87 -13.81
N ASP A 309 -5.74 34.76 -14.58
CA ASP A 309 -5.32 35.79 -15.53
C ASP A 309 -6.36 35.99 -16.65
N SER A 310 -6.94 34.90 -17.17
CA SER A 310 -8.00 34.99 -18.19
C SER A 310 -9.29 35.63 -17.66
N VAL A 311 -9.67 35.37 -16.41
CA VAL A 311 -10.87 35.96 -15.79
C VAL A 311 -10.62 37.43 -15.48
N ARG A 312 -9.46 37.77 -14.91
CA ARG A 312 -9.07 39.15 -14.60
C ARG A 312 -8.97 40.03 -15.84
N GLN A 313 -8.46 39.49 -16.95
CA GLN A 313 -8.42 40.19 -18.24
C GLN A 313 -9.81 40.38 -18.85
N THR A 314 -10.74 39.46 -18.59
CA THR A 314 -12.14 39.60 -19.05
C THR A 314 -12.89 40.66 -18.24
N ASP A 315 -12.65 40.73 -16.92
CA ASP A 315 -13.24 41.73 -16.03
C ASP A 315 -12.71 43.15 -16.30
N GLU A 316 -11.43 43.30 -16.65
CA GLU A 316 -10.86 44.60 -17.05
C GLU A 316 -11.44 45.13 -18.39
N ILE A 317 -11.75 44.25 -19.34
CA ILE A 317 -12.35 44.64 -20.63
C ILE A 317 -13.84 45.00 -20.48
N ALA A 318 -14.51 44.48 -19.44
CA ALA A 318 -15.93 44.70 -19.19
C ALA A 318 -16.25 45.97 -18.37
N LEU A 319 -15.25 46.68 -17.85
CA LEU A 319 -15.44 47.96 -17.15
C LEU A 319 -15.59 49.10 -18.17
N PRO A 320 -16.71 49.86 -18.15
CA PRO A 320 -16.85 51.03 -19.01
C PRO A 320 -15.83 52.09 -18.56
N MET A 321 -14.98 52.54 -19.48
CA MET A 321 -14.07 53.66 -19.22
C MET A 321 -14.90 54.91 -18.86
N PRO A 322 -14.49 55.67 -17.83
CA PRO A 322 -15.26 56.78 -17.29
C PRO A 322 -15.43 57.97 -18.24
#